data_AF-A0A182M7E3-F1
#
_entry.id   AF-A0A182M7E3-F1
#
_cell.length_a   1.000
_cell.length_b   1.000
_cell.length_c   1.000
_cell.angle_alpha   90.00
_cell.angle_beta   90.00
_cell.angle_gamma   90.00
#
_symmetry.space_group_name_H-M   'P 1'
#
loop_
_entity.id
_entity.type
_entity.pdbx_description
1 polymer ?
#
loop_
_entity_poly.entity_id
_entity_poly.type
_entity_poly.pdbx_seq_one_letter_code
_entity_poly.pdbx_strand_id
1 'polypeptide(L)'
;MESLWTLRTYEQFRQDFPRWLINVRNPVELWMQQPSFIISQIFCIVGALLCLGHALYRGGRWPFLWLGSVISGMLIEGCVYFSPYDPFFYYQAFWAVSKLRLKCRWSEHIAIGMLVVLFDIPFDMISIKFLHWTLHETEPMLSERIYSVPWTLLLFFAATTFTFSYFFHNLRAWMDHSTHNRWAAGPIRTELMASVGAASLSLSVGSAFVLAMYYPLHTVLGVPHSVIVIGIFLSVFTIFWKFDRKSNRDSPSR
;
A
#
# COMPACT_ATOMS: atom_id res chain seq x y z
N MET A 1 -6.68 -40.70 -11.97
CA MET A 1 -5.61 -39.69 -11.84
C MET A 1 -4.91 -39.61 -13.19
N GLU A 2 -5.55 -38.96 -14.17
CA GLU A 2 -4.93 -38.68 -15.45
C GLU A 2 -4.05 -37.44 -15.33
N SER A 3 -2.96 -37.44 -16.09
CA SER A 3 -1.72 -36.69 -15.87
C SER A 3 -1.87 -35.18 -15.67
N LEU A 4 -1.27 -34.66 -14.60
CA LEU A 4 -1.00 -33.23 -14.35
C LEU A 4 0.00 -32.57 -15.33
N TRP A 5 0.33 -33.23 -16.44
CA TRP A 5 1.36 -32.82 -17.41
C TRP A 5 0.98 -33.07 -18.86
N THR A 6 -0.31 -33.00 -19.21
CA THR A 6 -0.68 -32.87 -20.63
C THR A 6 -0.11 -31.54 -21.15
N LEU A 7 0.99 -31.62 -21.89
CA LEU A 7 1.56 -30.50 -22.62
C LEU A 7 0.45 -29.89 -23.49
N ARG A 8 -0.08 -28.74 -23.07
CA ARG A 8 -1.06 -27.99 -23.86
C ARG A 8 -0.44 -27.71 -25.22
N THR A 9 -1.18 -28.02 -26.28
CA THR A 9 -0.77 -27.61 -27.62
C THR A 9 -0.88 -26.09 -27.75
N TYR A 10 -0.06 -25.49 -28.61
CA TYR A 10 -0.10 -24.04 -28.85
C TYR A 10 -1.49 -23.56 -29.31
N GLU A 11 -2.22 -24.38 -30.06
CA GLU A 11 -3.61 -24.09 -30.48
C GLU A 11 -4.58 -24.07 -29.30
N GLN A 12 -4.48 -25.01 -28.36
CA GLN A 12 -5.27 -25.00 -27.13
C GLN A 12 -4.94 -23.78 -26.26
N PHE A 13 -3.65 -23.44 -26.13
CA PHE A 13 -3.24 -22.23 -25.44
C PHE A 13 -3.84 -20.99 -26.12
N ARG A 14 -3.77 -20.87 -27.45
CA ARG A 14 -4.30 -19.71 -28.19
C ARG A 14 -5.82 -19.53 -28.02
N GLN A 15 -6.57 -20.63 -27.98
CA GLN A 15 -8.02 -20.60 -27.76
C GLN A 15 -8.41 -20.30 -26.32
N ASP A 16 -7.65 -20.85 -25.36
CA ASP A 16 -7.87 -20.60 -23.94
C ASP A 16 -7.30 -19.25 -23.49
N PHE A 17 -6.33 -18.69 -24.22
CA PHE A 17 -5.57 -17.51 -23.82
C PHE A 17 -6.47 -16.32 -23.50
N PRO A 18 -7.49 -15.94 -24.31
CA PRO A 18 -8.38 -14.85 -23.95
C PRO A 18 -9.18 -15.10 -22.66
N ARG A 19 -9.63 -16.35 -22.45
CA ARG A 19 -10.37 -16.77 -21.25
C ARG A 19 -9.46 -16.89 -20.03
N TRP A 20 -8.19 -17.22 -20.22
CA TRP A 20 -7.17 -17.24 -19.18
C TRP A 20 -6.70 -15.82 -18.83
N LEU A 21 -6.53 -14.95 -19.83
CA LEU A 21 -6.04 -13.59 -19.70
C LEU A 21 -7.04 -12.70 -18.95
N ILE A 22 -8.33 -12.83 -19.25
CA ILE A 22 -9.39 -12.10 -18.56
C ILE A 22 -10.57 -13.06 -18.31
N ASN A 23 -10.72 -13.49 -17.06
CA ASN A 23 -11.86 -14.27 -16.61
C ASN A 23 -12.67 -13.47 -15.57
N VAL A 24 -13.82 -12.96 -15.97
CA VAL A 24 -14.76 -12.31 -15.05
C VAL A 24 -15.67 -13.38 -14.46
N ARG A 25 -15.51 -13.67 -13.17
CA ARG A 25 -16.39 -14.61 -12.47
C ARG A 25 -17.78 -14.01 -12.25
N ASN A 26 -18.78 -14.89 -12.18
CA ASN A 26 -20.15 -14.47 -11.91
C ASN A 26 -20.25 -13.87 -10.49
N PRO A 27 -20.69 -12.60 -10.34
CA PRO A 27 -20.77 -11.95 -9.03
C PRO A 27 -21.77 -12.60 -8.08
N VAL A 28 -22.82 -13.26 -8.60
CA VAL A 28 -23.78 -14.00 -7.78
C VAL A 28 -23.14 -15.25 -7.18
N GLU A 29 -22.29 -15.92 -7.95
CA GLU A 29 -21.53 -17.07 -7.44
C GLU A 29 -20.54 -16.63 -6.36
N LEU A 30 -19.85 -15.50 -6.56
CA LEU A 30 -18.97 -14.89 -5.56
C LEU A 30 -19.73 -14.51 -4.29
N TRP A 31 -20.95 -13.98 -4.42
CA TRP A 31 -21.81 -13.61 -3.29
C TRP A 31 -22.30 -14.82 -2.51
N MET A 32 -22.72 -15.87 -3.19
CA MET A 32 -23.19 -17.11 -2.55
C MET A 32 -22.05 -17.84 -1.84
N GLN A 33 -20.84 -17.80 -2.41
CA GLN A 33 -19.68 -18.42 -1.81
C GLN A 33 -19.11 -17.56 -0.67
N GLN A 34 -19.02 -16.23 -0.85
CA GLN A 34 -18.16 -15.35 -0.05
C GLN A 34 -18.74 -13.92 0.12
N PRO A 35 -19.88 -13.76 0.82
CA PRO A 35 -20.57 -12.47 0.93
C PRO A 35 -19.76 -11.44 1.73
N SER A 36 -19.04 -11.86 2.79
CA SER A 36 -18.23 -10.96 3.62
C SER A 36 -17.12 -10.26 2.83
N PHE A 37 -16.56 -10.93 1.84
CA PHE A 37 -15.52 -10.38 0.98
C PHE A 37 -16.06 -9.25 0.11
N ILE A 38 -17.17 -9.49 -0.59
CA ILE A 38 -17.82 -8.48 -1.43
C ILE A 38 -18.25 -7.27 -0.59
N ILE A 39 -18.79 -7.51 0.61
CA ILE A 39 -19.15 -6.41 1.52
C ILE A 39 -17.93 -5.56 1.88
N SER A 40 -16.79 -6.19 2.20
CA SER A 40 -15.53 -5.50 2.51
C SER A 40 -15.03 -4.68 1.32
N GLN A 41 -15.03 -5.28 0.12
CA GLN A 41 -14.57 -4.61 -1.09
C GLN A 41 -15.48 -3.42 -1.47
N ILE A 42 -16.80 -3.60 -1.40
CA ILE A 42 -17.76 -2.50 -1.60
C ILE A 42 -17.51 -1.39 -0.58
N PHE A 43 -17.31 -1.73 0.69
CA PHE A 43 -17.02 -0.76 1.74
C PHE A 43 -15.77 0.06 1.42
N CYS A 44 -14.66 -0.58 1.04
CA CYS A 44 -13.43 0.12 0.69
C CYS A 44 -13.57 0.95 -0.60
N ILE A 45 -14.27 0.47 -1.62
CA ILE A 45 -14.53 1.24 -2.86
C ILE A 45 -15.38 2.47 -2.55
N VAL A 46 -16.48 2.33 -1.79
CA VAL A 46 -17.31 3.45 -1.37
C VAL A 46 -16.48 4.43 -0.54
N GLY A 47 -15.66 3.93 0.38
CA GLY A 47 -14.73 4.73 1.16
C GLY A 47 -13.73 5.49 0.30
N ALA A 48 -13.16 4.87 -0.73
CA ALA A 48 -12.24 5.50 -1.68
C ALA A 48 -12.93 6.61 -2.48
N LEU A 49 -14.18 6.42 -2.91
CA LEU A 49 -14.98 7.44 -3.59
C LEU A 49 -15.34 8.61 -2.66
N LEU A 50 -15.65 8.35 -1.39
CA LEU A 50 -15.83 9.39 -0.39
C LEU A 50 -14.54 10.18 -0.16
N CYS A 51 -13.39 9.49 -0.12
CA CYS A 51 -12.08 10.14 -0.05
C CYS A 51 -11.81 11.01 -1.28
N LEU A 52 -12.21 10.59 -2.48
CA LEU A 52 -12.14 11.41 -3.69
C LEU A 52 -13.01 12.67 -3.57
N GLY A 53 -14.26 12.53 -3.13
CA GLY A 53 -15.15 13.66 -2.90
C GLY A 53 -14.56 14.67 -1.90
N HIS A 54 -14.00 14.18 -0.79
CA HIS A 54 -13.32 15.02 0.19
C HIS A 54 -12.04 15.65 -0.38
N ALA A 55 -11.26 14.92 -1.18
CA ALA A 55 -10.06 15.42 -1.83
C ALA A 55 -10.37 16.58 -2.80
N LEU A 56 -11.39 16.41 -3.63
CA LEU A 56 -11.86 17.43 -4.57
C LEU A 56 -12.42 18.65 -3.83
N TYR A 57 -13.19 18.45 -2.75
CA TYR A 57 -13.73 19.53 -1.93
C TYR A 57 -12.64 20.34 -1.21
N ARG A 58 -11.63 19.68 -0.65
CA ARG A 58 -10.49 20.35 0.00
C ARG A 58 -9.56 21.06 -0.99
N GLY A 59 -9.48 20.55 -2.22
CA GLY A 59 -8.57 21.07 -3.24
C GLY A 59 -7.11 20.91 -2.87
N GLY A 60 -6.23 21.73 -3.46
CA GLY A 60 -4.79 21.63 -3.23
C GLY A 60 -4.23 20.30 -3.75
N ARG A 61 -3.39 19.63 -2.95
CA ARG A 61 -2.70 18.40 -3.37
C ARG A 61 -3.48 17.11 -3.16
N TRP A 62 -4.60 17.17 -2.44
CA TRP A 62 -5.37 15.99 -2.07
C TRP A 62 -5.87 15.17 -3.27
N PRO A 63 -6.34 15.78 -4.38
CA PRO A 63 -6.74 15.02 -5.57
C PRO A 63 -5.58 14.27 -6.22
N PHE A 64 -4.39 14.89 -6.26
CA PHE A 64 -3.18 14.29 -6.81
C PHE A 64 -2.65 13.15 -5.95
N LEU A 65 -2.75 13.29 -4.62
CA LEU A 65 -2.47 12.20 -3.69
C LEU A 65 -3.40 11.01 -3.94
N TRP A 66 -4.71 11.26 -4.07
CA TRP A 66 -5.69 10.21 -4.36
C TRP A 66 -5.37 9.49 -5.68
N LEU A 67 -5.06 10.25 -6.74
CA LEU A 67 -4.64 9.69 -8.02
C LEU A 67 -3.34 8.88 -7.89
N GLY A 68 -2.34 9.41 -7.20
CA GLY A 68 -1.08 8.72 -6.94
C GLY A 68 -1.29 7.41 -6.18
N SER A 69 -2.21 7.37 -5.21
CA SER A 69 -2.55 6.14 -4.50
C SER A 69 -3.27 5.11 -5.39
N VAL A 70 -4.14 5.53 -6.31
CA VAL A 70 -4.73 4.61 -7.31
C VAL A 70 -3.62 3.96 -8.14
N ILE A 71 -2.71 4.78 -8.67
CA ILE A 71 -1.62 4.29 -9.52
C ILE A 71 -0.69 3.37 -8.71
N SER A 72 -0.35 3.75 -7.48
CA SER A 72 0.50 2.93 -6.60
C SER A 72 -0.15 1.58 -6.30
N GLY A 73 -1.44 1.57 -5.98
CA GLY A 73 -2.23 0.35 -5.75
C GLY A 73 -2.25 -0.55 -6.98
N MET A 74 -2.59 0.01 -8.15
CA MET A 74 -2.56 -0.71 -9.42
C MET A 74 -1.18 -1.30 -9.76
N LEU A 75 -0.09 -0.63 -9.38
CA LEU A 75 1.27 -1.13 -9.60
C LEU A 75 1.64 -2.24 -8.62
N ILE A 76 1.22 -2.14 -7.36
CA ILE A 76 1.50 -3.13 -6.32
C ILE A 76 0.70 -4.41 -6.57
N GLU A 77 -0.60 -4.26 -6.82
CA GLU A 77 -1.52 -5.39 -6.94
C GLU A 77 -1.64 -5.90 -8.39
N GLY A 78 -1.21 -5.10 -9.36
CA GLY A 78 -1.24 -5.41 -10.79
C GLY A 78 -2.43 -4.78 -11.52
N CYS A 79 -2.18 -4.26 -12.73
CA CYS A 79 -3.19 -3.56 -13.55
C CYS A 79 -4.43 -4.40 -13.91
N VAL A 80 -4.40 -5.73 -13.71
CA VAL A 80 -5.46 -6.66 -14.10
C VAL A 80 -6.66 -6.63 -13.15
N TYR A 81 -6.47 -6.15 -11.92
CA TYR A 81 -7.52 -6.24 -10.89
C TYR A 81 -8.51 -5.08 -10.85
N PHE A 82 -8.20 -3.96 -11.53
CA PHE A 82 -9.10 -2.79 -11.71
C PHE A 82 -9.92 -2.42 -10.44
N SER A 83 -9.35 -2.60 -9.25
CA SER A 83 -10.08 -2.40 -7.99
C SER A 83 -9.54 -1.15 -7.30
N PRO A 84 -10.27 -0.02 -7.32
CA PRO A 84 -9.76 1.26 -6.82
C PRO A 84 -9.97 1.39 -5.30
N TYR A 85 -9.60 0.37 -4.50
CA TYR A 85 -9.76 0.42 -3.05
C TYR A 85 -8.53 0.95 -2.31
N ASP A 86 -7.30 0.83 -2.84
CA ASP A 86 -6.09 1.35 -2.19
C ASP A 86 -6.15 2.82 -1.75
N PRO A 87 -6.80 3.74 -2.51
CA PRO A 87 -6.94 5.11 -2.06
C PRO A 87 -7.67 5.23 -0.73
N PHE A 88 -8.52 4.27 -0.36
CA PHE A 88 -9.15 4.24 0.95
C PHE A 88 -8.11 4.18 2.07
N PHE A 89 -7.13 3.28 1.99
CA PHE A 89 -6.11 3.12 3.03
C PHE A 89 -5.09 4.27 2.98
N TYR A 90 -4.56 4.57 1.80
CA TYR A 90 -3.55 5.61 1.62
C TYR A 90 -4.10 6.98 2.01
N TYR A 91 -5.25 7.39 1.46
CA TYR A 91 -5.78 8.73 1.70
C TYR A 91 -6.09 8.96 3.18
N GLN A 92 -6.73 7.98 3.84
CA GLN A 92 -7.05 8.06 5.27
C GLN A 92 -5.78 8.17 6.11
N ALA A 93 -4.73 7.41 5.79
CA ALA A 93 -3.47 7.47 6.52
C ALA A 93 -2.78 8.83 6.36
N PHE A 94 -2.65 9.34 5.13
CA PHE A 94 -2.08 10.66 4.88
C PHE A 94 -2.89 11.78 5.53
N TRP A 95 -4.23 11.71 5.45
CA TRP A 95 -5.09 12.70 6.10
C TRP A 95 -4.93 12.68 7.61
N ALA A 96 -5.01 11.51 8.25
CA ALA A 96 -4.85 11.37 9.70
C ALA A 96 -3.48 11.89 10.16
N VAL A 97 -2.39 11.48 9.51
CA VAL A 97 -1.04 11.92 9.89
C VAL A 97 -0.85 13.43 9.65
N SER A 98 -1.47 14.02 8.62
CA SER A 98 -1.45 15.48 8.42
C SER A 98 -2.05 16.27 9.59
N LYS A 99 -2.95 15.63 10.37
CA LYS A 99 -3.55 16.23 11.58
C LYS A 99 -2.74 16.00 12.84
N LEU A 100 -1.84 15.00 12.87
CA LEU A 100 -0.96 14.75 14.00
C LEU A 100 0.11 15.84 14.18
N ARG A 101 0.36 16.68 13.16
CA ARG A 101 1.32 17.81 13.20
C ARG A 101 2.70 17.40 13.75
N LEU A 102 3.20 16.26 13.30
CA LEU A 102 4.49 15.73 13.71
C LEU A 102 5.60 16.71 13.33
N LYS A 103 6.49 17.05 14.28
CA LYS A 103 7.56 18.04 14.05
C LYS A 103 8.64 17.53 13.09
N CYS A 104 8.92 16.23 13.11
CA CYS A 104 9.95 15.62 12.27
C CYS A 104 9.34 15.13 10.96
N ARG A 105 9.92 15.54 9.83
CA ARG A 105 9.47 15.14 8.48
C ARG A 105 9.57 13.63 8.25
N TRP A 106 10.64 13.01 8.74
CA TRP A 106 10.84 11.56 8.63
C TRP A 106 9.80 10.77 9.42
N SER A 107 9.46 11.27 10.61
CA SER A 107 8.42 10.72 11.48
C SER A 107 7.07 10.66 10.73
N GLU A 108 6.73 11.67 9.94
CA GLU A 108 5.48 11.64 9.18
C GLU A 108 5.42 10.53 8.13
N HIS A 109 6.47 10.37 7.31
CA HIS A 109 6.49 9.31 6.29
C HIS A 109 6.37 7.92 6.91
N ILE A 110 7.07 7.69 8.03
CA ILE A 110 7.04 6.39 8.71
C ILE A 110 5.65 6.16 9.33
N ALA A 111 5.01 7.21 9.86
CA ALA A 111 3.70 7.10 10.51
C ALA A 111 2.63 6.76 9.47
N ILE A 112 2.74 7.33 8.27
CA ILE A 112 1.85 7.01 7.15
C ILE A 112 2.00 5.53 6.78
N GLY A 113 3.23 5.02 6.64
CA GLY A 113 3.47 3.61 6.35
C GLY A 113 2.88 2.66 7.40
N MET A 114 3.08 2.96 8.69
CA MET A 114 2.51 2.18 9.79
C MET A 114 0.99 2.24 9.82
N LEU A 115 0.40 3.40 9.52
CA LEU A 115 -1.04 3.60 9.60
C LEU A 115 -1.77 2.96 8.41
N VAL A 116 -1.16 2.93 7.22
CA VAL A 116 -1.68 2.15 6.08
C VAL A 116 -1.74 0.67 6.46
N VAL A 117 -0.66 0.10 6.99
CA VAL A 117 -0.66 -1.29 7.47
C VAL A 117 -1.76 -1.53 8.51
N LEU A 118 -1.94 -0.62 9.46
CA LEU A 118 -2.99 -0.75 10.48
C LEU A 118 -4.40 -0.76 9.87
N PHE A 119 -4.65 0.05 8.84
CA PHE A 119 -5.95 0.11 8.16
C PHE A 119 -6.17 -1.07 7.21
N ASP A 120 -5.09 -1.62 6.65
CA ASP A 120 -5.11 -2.68 5.66
C ASP A 120 -5.19 -4.08 6.29
N ILE A 121 -4.59 -4.30 7.48
CA ILE A 121 -4.62 -5.59 8.19
C ILE A 121 -6.03 -6.21 8.28
N PRO A 122 -7.09 -5.48 8.70
CA PRO A 122 -8.44 -6.06 8.75
C PRO A 122 -8.95 -6.49 7.37
N PHE A 123 -8.62 -5.73 6.33
CA PHE A 123 -8.96 -6.06 4.95
C PHE A 123 -8.22 -7.33 4.53
N ASP A 124 -6.90 -7.37 4.67
CA ASP A 124 -6.06 -8.53 4.37
C ASP A 124 -6.47 -9.81 5.11
N MET A 125 -6.87 -9.70 6.39
CA MET A 125 -7.34 -10.83 7.20
C MET A 125 -8.62 -11.47 6.64
N ILE A 126 -9.51 -10.66 6.05
CA ILE A 126 -10.77 -11.11 5.46
C ILE A 126 -10.55 -11.52 3.99
N SER A 127 -9.64 -10.84 3.32
CA SER A 127 -9.40 -10.89 1.88
C SER A 127 -8.61 -12.15 1.44
N ILE A 128 -7.55 -12.52 2.15
CA ILE A 128 -6.67 -13.65 1.76
C ILE A 128 -7.36 -15.01 1.79
N LYS A 129 -8.51 -15.12 2.47
CA LYS A 129 -9.30 -16.35 2.44
C LYS A 129 -10.00 -16.57 1.10
N PHE A 130 -10.09 -15.56 0.24
CA PHE A 130 -11.16 -15.47 -0.74
C PHE A 130 -10.73 -14.78 -2.05
N LEU A 131 -10.40 -15.64 -3.03
CA LEU A 131 -10.41 -15.51 -4.49
C LEU A 131 -9.65 -14.37 -5.22
N HIS A 132 -9.39 -13.19 -4.63
CA HIS A 132 -8.72 -12.11 -5.38
C HIS A 132 -7.20 -12.32 -5.48
N TRP A 133 -6.58 -12.94 -4.47
CA TRP A 133 -5.18 -13.38 -4.51
C TRP A 133 -4.97 -14.42 -3.41
N THR A 134 -4.76 -15.68 -3.78
CA THR A 134 -4.16 -16.67 -2.87
C THR A 134 -2.66 -16.63 -3.07
N LEU A 135 -1.93 -16.13 -2.08
CA LEU A 135 -0.47 -16.22 -2.11
C LEU A 135 -0.08 -17.69 -2.15
N HIS A 136 0.70 -18.08 -3.16
CA HIS A 136 1.15 -19.45 -3.31
C HIS A 136 1.83 -19.91 -2.02
N GLU A 137 1.34 -21.02 -1.45
CA GLU A 137 1.86 -21.59 -0.21
C GLU A 137 3.30 -22.12 -0.34
N THR A 138 3.81 -22.19 -1.57
CA THR A 138 5.16 -22.64 -1.90
C THR A 138 6.23 -21.59 -1.65
N GLU A 139 5.87 -20.32 -1.48
CA GLU A 139 6.84 -19.23 -1.29
C GLU A 139 7.29 -19.15 0.18
N PRO A 140 8.59 -19.42 0.49
CA PRO A 140 9.07 -19.46 1.86
C PRO A 140 8.86 -18.14 2.61
N MET A 141 9.01 -17.00 1.90
CA MET A 141 8.86 -15.66 2.46
C MET A 141 7.44 -15.38 2.99
N LEU A 142 6.44 -16.13 2.53
CA LEU A 142 5.01 -15.94 2.86
C LEU A 142 4.46 -17.03 3.79
N SER A 143 5.34 -17.89 4.29
CA SER A 143 4.99 -19.04 5.12
C SER A 143 4.49 -18.65 6.52
N GLU A 144 5.20 -17.73 7.19
CA GLU A 144 4.80 -17.23 8.51
C GLU A 144 3.70 -16.17 8.40
N ARG A 145 2.60 -16.37 9.13
CA ARG A 145 1.39 -15.52 9.06
C ARG A 145 0.88 -15.11 10.44
N ILE A 146 0.27 -13.94 10.51
CA ILE A 146 -0.61 -13.53 11.60
C ILE A 146 -2.06 -13.67 11.12
N TYR A 147 -2.79 -14.62 11.72
CA TYR A 147 -4.06 -15.12 11.21
C TYR A 147 -3.94 -15.65 9.78
N SER A 148 -4.24 -14.83 8.77
CA SER A 148 -4.16 -15.21 7.35
C SER A 148 -3.15 -14.34 6.58
N VAL A 149 -2.60 -13.30 7.20
CA VAL A 149 -1.75 -12.30 6.54
C VAL A 149 -0.27 -12.64 6.76
N PRO A 150 0.55 -12.74 5.69
CA PRO A 150 1.98 -12.93 5.85
C PRO A 150 2.66 -11.76 6.54
N TRP A 151 3.56 -12.05 7.48
CA TRP A 151 4.31 -11.01 8.20
C TRP A 151 5.13 -10.12 7.27
N THR A 152 5.77 -10.71 6.28
CA THR A 152 6.60 -10.02 5.28
C THR A 152 5.80 -9.07 4.39
N LEU A 153 4.52 -9.36 4.16
CA LEU A 153 3.62 -8.50 3.39
C LEU A 153 3.31 -7.20 4.17
N LEU A 154 3.13 -7.28 5.49
CA LEU A 154 2.95 -6.10 6.34
C LEU A 154 4.17 -5.16 6.26
N LEU A 155 5.38 -5.74 6.31
CA LEU A 155 6.62 -4.97 6.17
C LEU A 155 6.75 -4.36 4.77
N PHE A 156 6.33 -5.10 3.74
CA PHE A 156 6.31 -4.63 2.37
C PHE A 156 5.39 -3.40 2.19
N PHE A 157 4.14 -3.47 2.64
CA PHE A 157 3.21 -2.34 2.57
C PHE A 157 3.66 -1.13 3.38
N ALA A 158 4.23 -1.36 4.58
CA ALA A 158 4.82 -0.26 5.36
C ALA A 158 5.94 0.45 4.60
N ALA A 159 6.84 -0.32 3.99
CA ALA A 159 8.00 0.21 3.28
C ALA A 159 7.62 0.92 1.97
N THR A 160 6.76 0.32 1.15
CA THR A 160 6.30 0.92 -0.13
C THR A 160 5.47 2.17 0.10
N THR A 161 4.65 2.20 1.15
CA THR A 161 3.89 3.41 1.52
C THR A 161 4.81 4.50 2.07
N PHE A 162 5.80 4.14 2.89
CA PHE A 162 6.82 5.07 3.38
C PHE A 162 7.58 5.73 2.20
N THR A 163 8.06 4.93 1.25
CA THR A 163 8.77 5.44 0.07
C THR A 163 7.85 6.26 -0.83
N PHE A 164 6.59 5.85 -1.02
CA PHE A 164 5.58 6.64 -1.72
C PHE A 164 5.41 8.02 -1.08
N SER A 165 5.21 8.09 0.23
CA SER A 165 5.09 9.36 0.95
C SER A 165 6.34 10.23 0.81
N TYR A 166 7.51 9.62 0.92
CA TYR A 166 8.78 10.31 0.73
C TYR A 166 8.87 10.92 -0.68
N PHE A 167 8.66 10.13 -1.74
CA PHE A 167 8.76 10.62 -3.11
C PHE A 167 7.65 11.62 -3.45
N PHE A 168 6.42 11.41 -2.99
CA PHE A 168 5.29 12.32 -3.24
C PHE A 168 5.57 13.75 -2.73
N HIS A 169 6.27 13.89 -1.60
CA HIS A 169 6.63 15.20 -1.08
C HIS A 169 7.94 15.74 -1.67
N ASN A 170 8.96 14.90 -1.90
CA ASN A 170 10.29 15.35 -2.33
C ASN A 170 10.43 15.53 -3.84
N LEU A 171 9.81 14.69 -4.68
CA LEU A 171 9.87 14.83 -6.15
C LEU A 171 9.33 16.19 -6.60
N ARG A 172 8.26 16.67 -5.95
CA ARG A 172 7.76 18.00 -6.22
C ARG A 172 8.81 19.07 -5.92
N ALA A 173 9.43 19.02 -4.74
CA ALA A 173 10.43 20.01 -4.32
C ALA A 173 11.69 20.01 -5.21
N TRP A 174 11.97 18.88 -5.89
CA TRP A 174 13.05 18.78 -6.87
C TRP A 174 12.68 19.34 -8.25
N MET A 175 11.41 19.23 -8.66
CA MET A 175 10.94 19.75 -9.95
C MET A 175 10.51 21.22 -9.89
N ASP A 176 10.05 21.68 -8.74
CA ASP A 176 9.58 23.03 -8.51
C ASP A 176 10.13 23.53 -7.16
N HIS A 177 11.06 24.48 -7.24
CA HIS A 177 11.70 25.12 -6.09
C HIS A 177 10.83 26.22 -5.45
N SER A 178 9.60 26.42 -5.92
CA SER A 178 8.68 27.38 -5.33
C SER A 178 8.36 27.05 -3.85
N THR A 179 8.33 28.08 -3.01
CA THR A 179 8.00 27.98 -1.58
C THR A 179 6.49 27.94 -1.35
N HIS A 180 5.80 27.03 -2.04
CA HIS A 180 4.38 26.80 -1.77
C HIS A 180 4.19 26.06 -0.44
N ASN A 181 3.08 26.36 0.24
CA ASN A 181 2.67 25.60 1.41
C ASN A 181 2.51 24.10 1.01
N ARG A 182 2.93 23.18 1.89
CA ARG A 182 3.13 21.75 1.58
C ARG A 182 1.95 21.06 0.92
N TRP A 183 0.74 21.48 1.29
CA TRP A 183 -0.55 20.93 0.80
C TRP A 183 -1.25 21.84 -0.20
N ALA A 184 -0.70 23.02 -0.51
CA ALA A 184 -1.15 23.86 -1.60
C ALA A 184 -0.71 23.26 -2.94
N ALA A 185 -1.61 23.21 -3.92
CA ALA A 185 -1.27 22.71 -5.25
C ALA A 185 -0.26 23.65 -5.92
N GLY A 186 0.79 23.07 -6.50
CA GLY A 186 1.61 23.75 -7.51
C GLY A 186 0.99 23.64 -8.90
N PRO A 187 1.78 23.89 -9.96
CA PRO A 187 1.36 23.64 -11.33
C PRO A 187 0.88 22.20 -11.52
N ILE A 188 -0.26 22.02 -12.19
CA ILE A 188 -0.92 20.71 -12.37
C ILE A 188 0.03 19.68 -12.99
N ARG A 189 0.85 20.08 -13.96
CA ARG A 189 1.83 19.20 -14.62
C ARG A 189 2.85 18.65 -13.61
N THR A 190 3.37 19.51 -12.73
CA THR A 190 4.35 19.13 -11.72
C THR A 190 3.73 18.19 -10.68
N GLU A 191 2.51 18.48 -10.20
CA GLU A 191 1.83 17.61 -9.25
C GLU A 191 1.50 16.24 -9.85
N LEU A 192 1.09 16.20 -11.12
CA LEU A 192 0.83 14.95 -11.84
C LEU A 192 2.11 14.13 -12.00
N MET A 193 3.20 14.76 -12.48
CA MET A 193 4.50 14.09 -12.62
C MET A 193 5.04 13.60 -11.27
N ALA A 194 4.85 14.38 -10.19
CA ALA A 194 5.29 13.99 -8.86
C ALA A 194 4.49 12.79 -8.34
N SER A 195 3.18 12.76 -8.61
CA SER A 195 2.29 11.69 -8.15
C SER A 195 2.57 10.38 -8.90
N VAL A 196 2.68 10.44 -10.22
CA VAL A 196 3.02 9.30 -11.07
C VAL A 196 4.43 8.81 -10.75
N GLY A 197 5.40 9.72 -10.67
CA GLY A 197 6.78 9.38 -10.31
C GLY A 197 6.89 8.75 -8.92
N ALA A 198 6.14 9.25 -7.94
CA ALA A 198 6.11 8.68 -6.60
C ALA A 198 5.53 7.27 -6.60
N ALA A 199 4.44 7.02 -7.31
CA ALA A 199 3.82 5.70 -7.44
C ALA A 199 4.74 4.68 -8.13
N SER A 200 5.45 5.09 -9.19
CA SER A 200 6.35 4.19 -9.91
C SER A 200 7.63 3.88 -9.13
N LEU A 201 8.21 4.88 -8.45
CA LEU A 201 9.46 4.71 -7.70
C LEU A 201 9.25 4.04 -6.35
N SER A 202 8.07 4.20 -5.73
CA SER A 202 7.78 3.65 -4.40
C SER A 202 7.88 2.13 -4.37
N LEU A 203 7.35 1.45 -5.39
CA LEU A 203 7.37 0.00 -5.48
C LEU A 203 8.82 -0.52 -5.54
N SER A 204 9.62 0.00 -6.48
CA SER A 204 11.00 -0.44 -6.68
C SER A 204 11.89 -0.15 -5.47
N VAL A 205 11.84 1.07 -4.95
CA VAL A 205 12.67 1.47 -3.79
C VAL A 205 12.17 0.81 -2.51
N GLY A 206 10.85 0.67 -2.34
CA GLY A 206 10.26 -0.02 -1.19
C GLY A 206 10.66 -1.49 -1.15
N SER A 207 10.58 -2.18 -2.29
CA SER A 207 11.01 -3.58 -2.43
C SER A 207 12.49 -3.75 -2.13
N ALA A 208 13.33 -2.88 -2.69
CA ALA A 208 14.77 -2.89 -2.42
C ALA A 208 15.08 -2.61 -0.94
N PHE A 209 14.34 -1.70 -0.31
CA PHE A 209 14.49 -1.38 1.11
C PHE A 209 14.11 -2.56 2.00
N VAL A 210 12.99 -3.23 1.71
CA VAL A 210 12.58 -4.46 2.40
C VAL A 210 13.66 -5.52 2.26
N LEU A 211 14.14 -5.77 1.04
CA LEU A 211 15.18 -6.77 0.79
C LEU A 211 16.47 -6.44 1.56
N ALA A 212 16.91 -5.18 1.55
CA ALA A 212 18.11 -4.74 2.25
C ALA A 212 18.03 -4.94 3.77
N MET A 213 16.85 -4.74 4.37
CA MET A 213 16.65 -4.97 5.81
C MET A 213 16.46 -6.46 6.12
N TYR A 214 15.68 -7.16 5.30
CA TYR A 214 15.22 -8.51 5.57
C TYR A 214 16.26 -9.58 5.22
N TYR A 215 16.95 -9.44 4.08
CA TYR A 215 17.92 -10.43 3.60
C TYR A 215 19.03 -10.76 4.62
N PRO A 216 19.74 -9.79 5.24
CA PRO A 216 20.77 -10.13 6.21
C PRO A 216 20.19 -10.78 7.48
N LEU A 217 18.99 -10.38 7.92
CA LEU A 217 18.40 -10.91 9.14
C LEU A 217 17.84 -12.32 8.97
N HIS A 218 17.12 -12.57 7.88
CA HIS A 218 16.52 -13.87 7.65
C HIS A 218 17.51 -14.84 6.99
N THR A 219 18.15 -14.44 5.90
CA THR A 219 18.96 -15.37 5.08
C THR A 219 20.33 -15.65 5.69
N VAL A 220 20.98 -14.64 6.29
CA VAL A 220 22.32 -14.81 6.88
C VAL A 220 22.25 -15.27 8.34
N LEU A 221 21.33 -14.70 9.13
CA LEU A 221 21.22 -14.99 10.57
C LEU A 221 20.12 -16.01 10.94
N GLY A 222 19.27 -16.42 10.00
CA GLY A 222 18.21 -17.40 10.24
C GLY A 222 17.10 -16.91 11.17
N VAL A 223 16.90 -15.59 11.32
CA VAL A 223 15.89 -15.03 12.23
C VAL A 223 14.49 -15.21 11.61
N PRO A 224 13.50 -15.76 12.34
CA PRO A 224 12.12 -15.93 11.84
C PRO A 224 11.50 -14.62 11.33
N HIS A 225 10.62 -14.72 10.32
CA HIS A 225 10.02 -13.54 9.68
C HIS A 225 9.25 -12.67 10.66
N SER A 226 8.43 -13.32 11.49
CA SER A 226 7.62 -12.68 12.53
C SER A 226 8.48 -11.84 13.49
N VAL A 227 9.62 -12.37 13.93
CA VAL A 227 10.54 -11.67 14.85
C VAL A 227 11.14 -10.45 14.18
N ILE A 228 11.55 -10.54 12.91
CA ILE A 228 12.08 -9.41 12.15
C ILE A 228 11.03 -8.29 12.06
N VAL A 229 9.81 -8.62 11.64
CA VAL A 229 8.74 -7.63 11.42
C VAL A 229 8.30 -6.98 12.73
N ILE A 230 8.06 -7.78 13.78
CA ILE A 230 7.73 -7.27 15.12
C ILE A 230 8.86 -6.39 15.64
N GLY A 231 10.11 -6.83 15.52
CA GLY A 231 11.29 -6.08 15.96
C GLY A 231 11.41 -4.72 15.26
N ILE A 232 11.22 -4.67 13.95
CA ILE A 232 11.21 -3.42 13.17
C ILE A 232 10.07 -2.51 13.62
N PHE A 233 8.85 -3.03 13.74
CA PHE A 233 7.68 -2.22 14.12
C PHE A 233 7.80 -1.67 15.54
N LEU A 234 8.29 -2.47 16.50
CA LEU A 234 8.57 -2.01 17.87
C LEU A 234 9.70 -0.99 17.90
N SER A 235 10.76 -1.17 17.10
CA SER A 235 11.86 -0.21 16.98
C SER A 235 11.36 1.13 16.43
N VAL A 236 10.54 1.09 15.39
CA VAL A 236 9.89 2.28 14.82
C VAL A 236 8.98 2.94 15.86
N PHE A 237 8.11 2.18 16.52
CA PHE A 237 7.20 2.71 17.53
C PHE A 237 7.93 3.36 18.71
N THR A 238 9.01 2.75 19.20
CA THR A 238 9.83 3.31 20.29
C THR A 238 10.57 4.58 19.85
N ILE A 239 11.06 4.63 18.61
CA ILE A 239 11.63 5.85 18.01
C ILE A 239 10.57 6.96 18.00
N PHE A 240 9.37 6.68 17.49
CA PHE A 240 8.24 7.63 17.50
C PHE A 240 7.91 8.12 18.89
N TRP A 241 7.71 7.20 19.83
CA TRP A 241 7.38 7.50 21.21
C TRP A 241 8.43 8.43 21.84
N LYS A 242 9.71 8.18 21.58
CA LYS A 242 10.82 9.01 22.07
C LYS A 242 10.85 10.40 21.42
N PHE A 243 10.63 10.49 20.12
CA PHE A 243 10.62 11.77 19.40
C PHE A 243 9.38 12.63 19.73
N ASP A 244 8.22 12.01 19.89
CA ASP A 244 6.99 12.71 20.29
C ASP A 244 7.13 13.30 21.70
N ARG A 245 7.66 12.53 22.66
CA ARG A 245 7.89 13.00 24.04
C ARG A 245 8.96 14.10 24.15
N LYS A 246 9.98 14.09 23.29
CA LYS A 246 11.02 15.14 23.23
C LYS A 246 10.62 16.34 22.40
N SER A 247 9.58 16.21 21.59
CA SER A 247 8.97 17.31 20.87
C SER A 247 8.17 18.15 21.88
N ASN A 248 8.84 19.11 22.54
CA ASN A 248 8.25 20.08 23.46
C ASN A 248 6.85 20.51 22.96
N ARG A 249 5.79 20.18 23.71
CA ARG A 249 4.42 20.63 23.43
C ARG A 249 4.21 22.13 23.73
N ASP A 250 5.23 22.94 23.47
CA ASP A 250 5.11 24.38 23.44
C ASP A 250 4.84 24.79 21.99
N SER A 251 3.56 24.87 21.64
CA SER A 251 3.13 25.77 20.57
C SER A 251 2.66 27.07 21.22
N PRO A 252 3.33 28.21 21.01
CA PRO A 252 2.63 29.47 21.08
C PRO A 252 1.65 29.52 19.90
N SER A 253 0.43 29.94 20.21
CA SER A 253 -0.61 30.35 19.27
C SER A 253 -0.06 31.20 18.11
N ARG A 254 -0.47 30.88 16.87
CA ARG A 254 -0.90 31.83 15.82
C ARG A 254 -1.44 31.07 14.61
#